data_AF-A0A914IVD0-F1
#
_entry.id   AF-A0A914IVD0-F1
#
_cell.length_a   1.000
_cell.length_b   1.000
_cell.length_c   1.000
_cell.angle_alpha   90.00
_cell.angle_beta   90.00
_cell.angle_gamma   90.00
#
_symmetry.space_group_name_H-M   'P 1'
#
loop_
_entity.id
_entity.type
_entity.pdbx_description
1 polymer ?
#
loop_
_entity_poly.entity_id
_entity_poly.type
_entity_poly.pdbx_seq_one_letter_code
_entity_poly.pdbx_strand_id
1 'polypeptide(L)'
;MIEQQCYFPVIEKLIIVFKYHPQPATFLYRTLYSFPREYIRHEWISRCVRQIAIQEHYRGQMKYCLLSECFIDKHSTALPMEICLKLIERVSKSTTYKHQPPEFCSRDWRFTELPPAAATLVGANIEMMINKHEPDVLINALLKCAFKRPLDKPFELLNSVGLLLTTLPEFFQRCFLEKFENYIDLPELVEEDKPAKILESFQVDAFLASDNDPLTALAIIHSFIQHSSNAGLTLLFTLVENMQAKVKNESQLMFLLRIIVPQLSRVDEVLTMELGACICKAIVSATKSKEQLVFEDTYCNLLYGIKYFKTGNRENLENLILQFPPKLREKMKYFHTSKEEQNEQLKSKQHALLQQQLSQQQMLQQRQQQQLQHHPSFLSTQVPSVPSSQFVPNMPSQPPPNFPEMPQRFPVVPPPQRLPIPMEIPQPDVKPKIEAEMVAPAVRADTLPGMAFQPTMIRPPDGHDMQQQRAPPMRSNPMPSGMPQMMQQMNMPP
;
A
#
# COMPACT_ATOMS: atom_id res chain seq x y z
N MET A 1 -3.44 26.38 -26.73
CA MET A 1 -3.08 26.68 -28.14
C MET A 1 -1.75 27.42 -28.27
N ILE A 2 -1.65 28.72 -27.93
CA ILE A 2 -0.44 29.54 -28.21
C ILE A 2 0.86 28.88 -27.68
N GLU A 3 0.90 28.46 -26.42
CA GLU A 3 2.05 27.77 -25.83
C GLU A 3 2.46 26.50 -26.59
N GLN A 4 1.47 25.72 -27.04
CA GLN A 4 1.69 24.45 -27.73
C GLN A 4 2.36 24.66 -29.10
N GLN A 5 2.04 25.77 -29.78
CA GLN A 5 2.70 26.17 -31.03
C GLN A 5 4.15 26.61 -30.83
N CYS A 6 4.49 27.16 -29.66
CA CYS A 6 5.86 27.57 -29.34
C CYS A 6 6.74 26.40 -28.86
N TYR A 7 6.23 25.53 -27.98
CA TYR A 7 7.04 24.46 -27.40
C TYR A 7 7.24 23.26 -28.34
N PHE A 8 6.25 22.87 -29.15
CA PHE A 8 6.36 21.68 -29.98
C PHE A 8 7.54 21.72 -31.00
N PRO A 9 7.76 22.81 -31.78
CA PRO A 9 8.89 22.89 -32.72
C PRO A 9 10.27 22.94 -32.05
N VAL A 10 10.33 23.26 -30.76
CA VAL A 10 11.55 23.22 -29.95
C VAL A 10 11.80 21.80 -29.45
N ILE A 11 10.77 21.14 -28.90
CA ILE A 11 10.85 19.76 -28.43
C ILE A 11 11.20 18.81 -29.59
N GLU A 12 10.57 18.94 -30.76
CA GLU A 12 10.85 18.07 -31.92
C GLU A 12 12.29 18.22 -32.44
N LYS A 13 12.92 19.39 -32.28
CA LYS A 13 14.35 19.59 -32.62
C LYS A 13 15.29 19.07 -31.53
N LEU A 14 14.93 19.22 -30.25
CA LEU A 14 15.74 18.77 -29.12
C LEU A 14 15.57 17.28 -28.81
N ILE A 15 14.61 16.58 -29.44
CA ILE A 15 14.29 15.20 -29.08
C ILE A 15 15.45 14.21 -29.28
N ILE A 16 16.38 14.51 -30.20
CA ILE A 16 17.61 13.74 -30.43
C ILE A 16 18.60 13.80 -29.26
N VAL A 17 18.44 14.77 -28.35
CA VAL A 17 19.27 14.90 -27.14
C VAL A 17 18.88 13.85 -26.08
N PHE A 18 17.67 13.28 -26.14
CA PHE A 18 17.22 12.28 -25.16
C PHE A 18 18.03 10.98 -25.18
N LYS A 19 18.69 10.63 -26.29
CA LYS A 19 19.70 9.55 -26.35
C LYS A 19 20.83 9.68 -25.31
N TYR A 20 21.09 10.91 -24.83
CA TYR A 20 22.08 11.19 -23.79
C TYR A 20 21.48 11.32 -22.38
N HIS A 21 20.15 11.29 -22.25
CA HIS A 21 19.47 11.40 -20.96
C HIS A 21 19.75 10.17 -20.08
N PRO A 22 20.06 10.31 -18.77
CA PRO A 22 20.43 9.18 -17.94
C PRO A 22 19.25 8.27 -17.57
N GLN A 23 18.05 8.83 -17.43
CA GLN A 23 16.85 8.10 -16.99
C GLN A 23 15.58 8.41 -17.83
N PRO A 24 15.59 8.18 -19.16
CA PRO A 24 14.52 8.60 -20.05
C PRO A 24 13.19 7.88 -19.83
N ALA A 25 13.17 6.62 -19.39
CA ALA A 25 11.92 5.88 -19.13
C ALA A 25 11.19 6.45 -17.90
N THR A 26 11.91 6.66 -16.80
CA THR A 26 11.39 7.27 -15.56
C THR A 26 11.01 8.73 -15.79
N PHE A 27 11.79 9.48 -16.59
CA PHE A 27 11.40 10.83 -17.00
C PHE A 27 10.05 10.81 -17.71
N LEU A 28 9.91 10.02 -18.80
CA LEU A 28 8.65 9.93 -19.55
C LEU A 28 7.48 9.50 -18.66
N TYR A 29 7.66 8.46 -17.86
CA TYR A 29 6.62 7.99 -16.94
C TYR A 29 6.21 9.06 -15.92
N ARG A 30 7.16 9.71 -15.23
CA ARG A 30 6.85 10.78 -14.26
C ARG A 30 6.16 11.97 -14.93
N THR A 31 6.66 12.41 -16.09
CA THR A 31 6.10 13.54 -16.84
C THR A 31 4.68 13.25 -17.31
N LEU A 32 4.41 12.04 -17.81
CA LEU A 32 3.06 11.62 -18.19
C LEU A 32 2.14 11.43 -16.98
N TYR A 33 2.64 10.86 -15.88
CA TYR A 33 1.86 10.63 -14.65
C TYR A 33 1.41 11.95 -14.00
N SER A 34 2.23 12.99 -14.08
CA SER A 34 1.95 14.31 -13.49
C SER A 34 1.23 15.30 -14.42
N PHE A 35 1.08 15.01 -15.71
CA PHE A 35 0.37 15.92 -16.63
C PHE A 35 -1.16 15.75 -16.54
N PRO A 36 -1.95 16.84 -16.73
CA PRO A 36 -3.38 16.72 -16.90
C PRO A 36 -3.73 15.93 -18.18
N ARG A 37 -4.80 15.13 -18.09
CA ARG A 37 -5.26 14.17 -19.13
C ARG A 37 -5.42 14.82 -20.51
N GLU A 38 -5.79 16.09 -20.54
CA GLU A 38 -6.04 16.90 -21.73
C GLU A 38 -4.77 17.04 -22.58
N TYR A 39 -3.61 17.20 -21.94
CA TYR A 39 -2.32 17.39 -22.62
C TYR A 39 -1.79 16.09 -23.20
N ILE A 40 -1.81 15.01 -22.40
CA ILE A 40 -1.29 13.67 -22.76
C ILE A 40 -1.87 13.16 -24.08
N ARG A 41 -3.11 13.56 -24.38
CA ARG A 41 -3.92 13.13 -25.54
C ARG A 41 -3.54 13.76 -26.87
N HIS A 42 -2.65 14.74 -26.89
CA HIS A 42 -2.18 15.28 -28.16
C HIS A 42 -1.22 14.32 -28.87
N GLU A 43 -1.50 13.98 -30.13
CA GLU A 43 -0.70 13.04 -30.94
C GLU A 43 0.79 13.41 -31.01
N TRP A 44 1.14 14.71 -30.86
CA TRP A 44 2.54 15.13 -30.80
C TRP A 44 3.29 14.56 -29.58
N ILE A 45 2.63 14.40 -28.42
CA ILE A 45 3.23 13.74 -27.24
C ILE A 45 3.44 12.25 -27.55
N SER A 46 2.45 11.60 -28.14
CA SER A 46 2.53 10.19 -28.57
C SER A 46 3.68 9.97 -29.56
N ARG A 47 3.86 10.88 -30.53
CA ARG A 47 5.00 10.93 -31.48
C ARG A 47 6.34 11.12 -30.76
N CYS A 48 6.43 12.07 -29.83
CA CYS A 48 7.66 12.31 -29.07
C CYS A 48 8.05 11.09 -28.21
N VAL A 49 7.09 10.47 -27.52
CA VAL A 49 7.33 9.28 -26.71
C VAL A 49 7.81 8.10 -27.57
N ARG A 50 7.20 7.87 -28.74
CA ARG A 50 7.72 6.86 -29.70
C ARG A 50 9.15 7.17 -30.14
N GLN A 51 9.47 8.43 -30.48
CA GLN A 51 10.82 8.81 -30.91
C GLN A 51 11.88 8.65 -29.80
N ILE A 52 11.54 8.90 -28.54
CA ILE A 52 12.44 8.67 -27.40
C ILE A 52 12.61 7.17 -27.14
N ALA A 53 11.52 6.39 -27.16
CA ALA A 53 11.59 4.93 -27.00
C ALA A 53 12.41 4.25 -28.11
N ILE A 54 12.33 4.74 -29.36
CA ILE A 54 13.15 4.27 -30.49
C ILE A 54 14.63 4.63 -30.28
N GLN A 55 14.95 5.81 -29.74
CA GLN A 55 16.34 6.18 -29.40
C GLN A 55 16.93 5.27 -28.33
N GLU A 56 16.15 4.91 -27.30
CA GLU A 56 16.57 3.95 -26.28
C GLU A 56 16.72 2.53 -26.83
N HIS A 57 15.88 2.11 -27.78
CA HIS A 57 16.00 0.80 -28.42
C HIS A 57 17.32 0.61 -29.18
N TYR A 58 17.84 1.69 -29.78
CA TYR A 58 19.12 1.70 -30.50
C TYR A 58 20.28 2.26 -29.66
N ARG A 59 20.18 2.20 -28.32
CA ARG A 59 21.18 2.74 -27.40
C ARG A 59 22.35 1.79 -27.17
N GLY A 60 23.24 1.74 -28.16
CA GLY A 60 24.44 0.89 -28.15
C GLY A 60 24.13 -0.51 -28.67
N GLN A 61 24.70 -1.55 -28.04
CA GLN A 61 24.48 -2.95 -28.43
C GLN A 61 23.26 -3.61 -27.74
N MET A 62 22.59 -2.90 -26.83
CA MET A 62 21.48 -3.44 -26.07
C MET A 62 20.17 -3.35 -26.86
N LYS A 63 19.69 -4.48 -27.39
CA LYS A 63 18.32 -4.59 -27.89
C LYS A 63 17.36 -4.56 -26.70
N TYR A 64 16.67 -3.44 -26.51
CA TYR A 64 15.72 -3.23 -25.41
C TYR A 64 14.46 -2.51 -25.92
N CYS A 65 13.27 -3.08 -25.71
CA CYS A 65 12.02 -2.52 -26.21
C CYS A 65 11.18 -1.99 -25.04
N LEU A 66 11.33 -0.71 -24.69
CA LEU A 66 10.51 -0.05 -23.65
C LEU A 66 9.00 -0.21 -23.94
N LEU A 67 8.58 0.11 -25.16
CA LEU A 67 7.19 -0.02 -25.64
C LEU A 67 6.98 -1.37 -26.35
N SER A 68 5.72 -1.73 -26.62
CA SER A 68 5.38 -2.86 -27.47
C SER A 68 5.61 -2.55 -28.95
N GLU A 69 6.05 -3.55 -29.72
CA GLU A 69 6.24 -3.45 -31.18
C GLU A 69 4.93 -3.02 -31.87
N CYS A 70 3.79 -3.51 -31.38
CA CYS A 70 2.47 -3.13 -31.88
C CYS A 70 2.15 -1.64 -31.70
N PHE A 71 2.68 -1.00 -30.65
CA PHE A 71 2.53 0.44 -30.44
C PHE A 71 3.50 1.27 -31.28
N ILE A 72 4.73 0.76 -31.48
CA ILE A 72 5.75 1.38 -32.34
C ILE A 72 5.30 1.38 -33.80
N ASP A 73 4.92 0.20 -34.33
CA ASP A 73 4.66 0.01 -35.76
C ASP A 73 3.26 0.45 -36.21
N LYS A 74 2.23 0.21 -35.38
CA LYS A 74 0.82 0.27 -35.81
C LYS A 74 0.02 1.45 -35.25
N HIS A 75 0.67 2.45 -34.62
CA HIS A 75 0.01 3.68 -34.12
C HIS A 75 -1.30 3.42 -33.34
N SER A 76 -1.31 2.38 -32.48
CA SER A 76 -2.48 1.93 -31.73
C SER A 76 -3.74 1.66 -32.58
N THR A 77 -3.63 1.11 -33.81
CA THR A 77 -4.81 0.61 -34.54
C THR A 77 -5.44 -0.64 -33.90
N ALA A 78 -4.67 -1.36 -33.07
CA ALA A 78 -5.10 -2.55 -32.34
C ALA A 78 -6.34 -2.31 -31.45
N LEU A 79 -7.09 -3.39 -31.21
CA LEU A 79 -8.24 -3.39 -30.32
C LEU A 79 -7.78 -3.25 -28.86
N PRO A 80 -8.55 -2.58 -27.98
CA PRO A 80 -8.19 -2.40 -26.57
C PRO A 80 -7.79 -3.70 -25.86
N MET A 81 -8.50 -4.81 -26.10
CA MET A 81 -8.18 -6.11 -25.51
C MET A 81 -6.85 -6.69 -26.03
N GLU A 82 -6.49 -6.49 -27.29
CA GLU A 82 -5.20 -6.95 -27.83
C GLU A 82 -4.02 -6.19 -27.21
N ILE A 83 -4.21 -4.91 -26.92
CA ILE A 83 -3.23 -4.05 -26.23
C ILE A 83 -3.09 -4.54 -24.79
N CYS A 84 -4.19 -4.64 -24.04
CA CYS A 84 -4.19 -5.10 -22.65
C CYS A 84 -3.57 -6.51 -22.50
N LEU A 85 -3.91 -7.47 -23.36
CA LEU A 85 -3.31 -8.82 -23.33
C LEU A 85 -1.80 -8.78 -23.54
N LYS A 86 -1.29 -7.99 -24.50
CA LYS A 86 0.16 -7.89 -24.78
C LYS A 86 0.92 -7.19 -23.65
N LEU A 87 0.30 -6.22 -22.98
CA LEU A 87 0.91 -5.56 -21.82
C LEU A 87 0.92 -6.47 -20.58
N ILE A 88 -0.18 -7.19 -20.31
CA ILE A 88 -0.23 -8.25 -19.28
C ILE A 88 0.85 -9.31 -19.55
N GLU A 89 0.93 -9.83 -20.78
CA GLU A 89 1.88 -10.88 -21.16
C GLU A 89 3.34 -10.42 -21.02
N ARG A 90 3.65 -9.18 -21.41
CA ARG A 90 4.97 -8.58 -21.21
C ARG A 90 5.30 -8.48 -19.71
N VAL A 91 4.40 -7.95 -18.89
CA VAL A 91 4.61 -7.82 -17.44
C VAL A 91 4.79 -9.18 -16.76
N SER A 92 3.94 -10.18 -17.04
CA SER A 92 4.07 -11.57 -16.55
C SER A 92 5.42 -12.19 -16.93
N LYS A 93 5.81 -12.14 -18.22
CA LYS A 93 7.10 -12.68 -18.67
C LYS A 93 8.30 -11.95 -18.04
N SER A 94 8.19 -10.64 -17.82
CA SER A 94 9.23 -9.83 -17.19
C SER A 94 9.37 -10.02 -15.67
N THR A 95 8.39 -10.64 -15.01
CA THR A 95 8.36 -10.87 -13.55
C THR A 95 8.61 -12.32 -13.15
N THR A 96 8.48 -13.29 -14.08
CA THR A 96 8.51 -14.73 -13.77
C THR A 96 9.62 -15.53 -14.46
N TYR A 97 10.55 -14.84 -15.14
CA TYR A 97 11.68 -15.48 -15.80
C TYR A 97 12.69 -16.07 -14.78
N LYS A 98 13.21 -17.28 -15.06
CA LYS A 98 14.06 -18.02 -14.12
C LYS A 98 15.56 -17.68 -14.20
N HIS A 99 16.08 -17.47 -15.41
CA HIS A 99 17.54 -17.40 -15.65
C HIS A 99 17.97 -16.34 -16.67
N GLN A 100 17.19 -16.14 -17.73
CA GLN A 100 17.40 -15.08 -18.73
C GLN A 100 16.12 -14.26 -18.84
N PRO A 101 16.19 -12.93 -18.93
CA PRO A 101 15.01 -12.10 -19.12
C PRO A 101 14.45 -12.26 -20.55
N PRO A 102 13.20 -11.86 -20.81
CA PRO A 102 12.59 -11.92 -22.14
C PRO A 102 13.39 -11.15 -23.20
N GLU A 103 13.24 -11.50 -24.48
CA GLU A 103 14.03 -10.91 -25.58
C GLU A 103 13.83 -9.40 -25.78
N PHE A 104 12.71 -8.85 -25.29
CA PHE A 104 12.44 -7.41 -25.28
C PHE A 104 13.12 -6.66 -24.12
N CYS A 105 13.78 -7.36 -23.19
CA CYS A 105 14.51 -6.80 -22.07
C CYS A 105 16.04 -6.92 -22.29
N SER A 106 16.82 -5.97 -21.74
CA SER A 106 18.28 -6.12 -21.74
C SER A 106 18.70 -7.35 -20.92
N ARG A 107 19.62 -8.16 -21.49
CA ARG A 107 20.26 -9.28 -20.77
C ARG A 107 21.20 -8.77 -19.68
N ASP A 108 21.93 -7.68 -19.95
CA ASP A 108 22.72 -7.00 -18.94
C ASP A 108 21.99 -5.72 -18.49
N TRP A 109 21.18 -5.87 -17.45
CA TRP A 109 20.38 -4.80 -16.88
C TRP A 109 21.13 -3.98 -15.83
N ARG A 110 22.41 -4.28 -15.56
CA ARG A 110 23.24 -3.51 -14.61
C ARG A 110 23.57 -2.10 -15.12
N PHE A 111 23.50 -1.92 -16.44
CA PHE A 111 23.75 -0.65 -17.14
C PHE A 111 22.49 -0.05 -17.77
N THR A 112 21.32 -0.68 -17.57
CA THR A 112 20.03 -0.08 -17.93
C THR A 112 19.46 0.68 -16.75
N GLU A 113 18.65 1.70 -17.04
CA GLU A 113 17.97 2.54 -16.06
C GLU A 113 17.14 1.76 -15.01
N LEU A 114 16.50 0.67 -15.44
CA LEU A 114 15.55 -0.12 -14.65
C LEU A 114 15.80 -1.62 -14.86
N PRO A 115 15.61 -2.48 -13.85
CA PRO A 115 15.63 -3.93 -14.01
C PRO A 115 14.42 -4.42 -14.85
N PRO A 116 14.48 -5.61 -15.48
CA PRO A 116 13.53 -6.05 -16.52
C PRO A 116 12.04 -5.92 -16.16
N ALA A 117 11.64 -6.28 -14.92
CA ALA A 117 10.27 -6.16 -14.44
C ALA A 117 9.80 -4.70 -14.36
N ALA A 118 10.58 -3.83 -13.70
CA ALA A 118 10.25 -2.41 -13.54
C ALA A 118 10.29 -1.68 -14.89
N ALA A 119 11.28 -1.98 -15.73
CA ALA A 119 11.41 -1.47 -17.09
C ALA A 119 10.17 -1.77 -17.94
N THR A 120 9.68 -3.00 -17.88
CA THR A 120 8.50 -3.45 -18.63
C THR A 120 7.20 -2.84 -18.10
N LEU A 121 7.04 -2.75 -16.78
CA LEU A 121 5.87 -2.12 -16.15
C LEU A 121 5.80 -0.61 -16.46
N VAL A 122 6.93 0.10 -16.34
CA VAL A 122 7.06 1.52 -16.71
C VAL A 122 6.71 1.73 -18.18
N GLY A 123 7.24 0.89 -19.08
CA GLY A 123 6.91 0.92 -20.51
C GLY A 123 5.43 0.68 -20.81
N ALA A 124 4.81 -0.30 -20.14
CA ALA A 124 3.39 -0.59 -20.28
C ALA A 124 2.49 0.55 -19.79
N ASN A 125 2.84 1.21 -18.68
CA ASN A 125 2.10 2.36 -18.17
C ASN A 125 2.23 3.58 -19.08
N ILE A 126 3.43 3.81 -19.65
CA ILE A 126 3.63 4.83 -20.69
C ILE A 126 2.69 4.55 -21.88
N GLU A 127 2.66 3.31 -22.39
CA GLU A 127 1.81 2.88 -23.52
C GLU A 127 0.30 2.97 -23.24
N MET A 128 -0.12 2.77 -21.99
CA MET A 128 -1.50 2.98 -21.52
C MET A 128 -1.87 4.46 -21.40
N MET A 129 -0.99 5.30 -20.86
CA MET A 129 -1.25 6.74 -20.66
C MET A 129 -1.38 7.51 -21.98
N ILE A 130 -0.49 7.25 -22.95
CA ILE A 130 -0.44 7.96 -24.25
C ILE A 130 -1.36 7.35 -25.32
N ASN A 131 -2.21 6.39 -24.93
CA ASN A 131 -3.02 5.65 -25.88
C ASN A 131 -4.16 6.51 -26.46
N LYS A 132 -4.59 6.19 -27.67
CA LYS A 132 -5.73 6.87 -28.32
C LYS A 132 -7.07 6.53 -27.65
N HIS A 133 -7.17 5.34 -27.05
CA HIS A 133 -8.40 4.84 -26.44
C HIS A 133 -8.68 5.55 -25.10
N GLU A 134 -9.94 5.66 -24.69
CA GLU A 134 -10.28 6.23 -23.38
C GLU A 134 -9.74 5.36 -22.22
N PRO A 135 -9.33 5.98 -21.09
CA PRO A 135 -9.00 5.25 -19.86
C PRO A 135 -10.09 4.24 -19.48
N ASP A 136 -11.36 4.65 -19.54
CA ASP A 136 -12.51 3.79 -19.29
C ASP A 136 -12.52 2.52 -20.17
N VAL A 137 -12.31 2.70 -21.48
CA VAL A 137 -12.29 1.63 -22.48
C VAL A 137 -11.11 0.67 -22.28
N LEU A 138 -9.94 1.19 -21.91
CA LEU A 138 -8.76 0.38 -21.59
C LEU A 138 -8.95 -0.40 -20.29
N ILE A 139 -9.53 0.21 -19.26
CA ILE A 139 -9.85 -0.47 -17.99
C ILE A 139 -10.91 -1.56 -18.21
N ASN A 140 -11.99 -1.28 -18.97
CA ASN A 140 -12.97 -2.29 -19.38
C ASN A 140 -12.29 -3.48 -20.10
N ALA A 141 -11.34 -3.19 -20.98
CA ALA A 141 -10.63 -4.23 -21.74
C ALA A 141 -9.69 -5.04 -20.84
N LEU A 142 -8.94 -4.38 -19.95
CA LEU A 142 -8.05 -5.01 -18.98
C LEU A 142 -8.81 -5.95 -18.04
N LEU A 143 -9.97 -5.53 -17.54
CA LEU A 143 -10.86 -6.38 -16.75
C LEU A 143 -11.35 -7.58 -17.56
N LYS A 144 -11.86 -7.38 -18.79
CA LYS A 144 -12.28 -8.49 -19.67
C LYS A 144 -11.16 -9.49 -19.99
N CYS A 145 -9.89 -9.10 -19.90
CA CYS A 145 -8.75 -10.04 -20.00
C CYS A 145 -8.65 -10.99 -18.80
N ALA A 146 -9.03 -10.53 -17.60
CA ALA A 146 -8.98 -11.32 -16.36
C ALA A 146 -10.22 -12.21 -16.16
N PHE A 147 -11.38 -11.84 -16.70
CA PHE A 147 -12.57 -12.70 -16.69
C PHE A 147 -12.51 -13.83 -17.73
N LYS A 148 -11.83 -13.62 -18.87
CA LYS A 148 -11.76 -14.59 -19.97
C LYS A 148 -11.24 -15.96 -19.51
N ARG A 149 -12.10 -16.98 -19.56
CA ARG A 149 -11.74 -18.40 -19.40
C ARG A 149 -11.25 -19.02 -20.72
N PRO A 150 -10.47 -20.13 -20.68
CA PRO A 150 -9.73 -20.63 -19.51
C PRO A 150 -8.51 -19.74 -19.20
N LEU A 151 -8.06 -19.75 -17.94
CA LEU A 151 -6.90 -19.02 -17.48
C LEU A 151 -5.70 -19.97 -17.35
N ASP A 152 -4.75 -19.92 -18.29
CA ASP A 152 -3.50 -20.73 -18.26
C ASP A 152 -2.67 -20.47 -16.99
N LYS A 153 -2.54 -19.18 -16.63
CA LYS A 153 -1.78 -18.74 -15.45
C LYS A 153 -2.54 -17.66 -14.64
N PRO A 154 -3.58 -18.04 -13.87
CA PRO A 154 -4.48 -17.08 -13.26
C PRO A 154 -3.77 -16.07 -12.34
N PHE A 155 -2.85 -16.53 -11.48
CA PHE A 155 -2.15 -15.65 -10.54
C PHE A 155 -1.11 -14.73 -11.20
N GLU A 156 -0.40 -15.19 -12.25
CA GLU A 156 0.54 -14.33 -12.99
C GLU A 156 -0.20 -13.24 -13.77
N LEU A 157 -1.36 -13.59 -14.37
CA LEU A 157 -2.23 -12.64 -15.06
C LEU A 157 -2.79 -11.60 -14.08
N LEU A 158 -3.37 -12.04 -12.96
CA LEU A 158 -3.95 -11.14 -11.96
C LEU A 158 -2.92 -10.18 -11.38
N ASN A 159 -1.74 -10.67 -10.97
CA ASN A 159 -0.67 -9.80 -10.46
C ASN A 159 -0.17 -8.81 -11.51
N SER A 160 -0.15 -9.19 -12.79
CA SER A 160 0.15 -8.26 -13.88
C SER A 160 -0.93 -7.17 -14.04
N VAL A 161 -2.22 -7.54 -13.92
CA VAL A 161 -3.35 -6.59 -13.92
C VAL A 161 -3.30 -5.66 -12.70
N GLY A 162 -3.06 -6.19 -11.50
CA GLY A 162 -2.95 -5.42 -10.26
C GLY A 162 -1.80 -4.41 -10.32
N LEU A 163 -0.60 -4.85 -10.75
CA LEU A 163 0.55 -3.97 -10.95
C LEU A 163 0.27 -2.84 -11.96
N LEU A 164 -0.32 -3.16 -13.11
CA LEU A 164 -0.69 -2.16 -14.12
C LEU A 164 -1.68 -1.14 -13.55
N LEU A 165 -2.73 -1.60 -12.85
CA LEU A 165 -3.74 -0.72 -12.27
C LEU A 165 -3.16 0.23 -11.22
N THR A 166 -2.34 -0.25 -10.27
CA THR A 166 -1.84 0.60 -9.17
C THR A 166 -0.71 1.54 -9.53
N THR A 167 -0.06 1.31 -10.69
CA THR A 167 1.02 2.16 -11.21
C THR A 167 0.59 3.03 -12.39
N LEU A 168 -0.71 3.08 -12.69
CA LEU A 168 -1.32 4.14 -13.52
C LEU A 168 -1.79 5.32 -12.66
N PRO A 169 -1.92 6.53 -13.24
CA PRO A 169 -2.43 7.71 -12.54
C PRO A 169 -3.80 7.49 -11.89
N GLU A 170 -4.09 8.27 -10.84
CA GLU A 170 -5.31 8.13 -10.03
C GLU A 170 -6.61 8.10 -10.86
N PHE A 171 -6.70 8.84 -11.97
CA PHE A 171 -7.89 8.84 -12.81
C PHE A 171 -8.15 7.49 -13.51
N PHE A 172 -7.11 6.67 -13.81
CA PHE A 172 -7.31 5.28 -14.24
C PHE A 172 -7.78 4.40 -13.07
N GLN A 173 -7.25 4.63 -11.86
CA GLN A 173 -7.61 3.87 -10.66
C GLN A 173 -9.08 4.12 -10.27
N ARG A 174 -9.54 5.38 -10.31
CA ARG A 174 -10.94 5.74 -10.09
C ARG A 174 -11.86 5.07 -11.12
N CYS A 175 -11.54 5.13 -12.43
CA CYS A 175 -12.33 4.41 -13.44
C CYS A 175 -12.36 2.88 -13.24
N PHE A 176 -11.37 2.28 -12.58
CA PHE A 176 -11.44 0.88 -12.15
C PHE A 176 -12.36 0.69 -10.94
N LEU A 177 -12.20 1.50 -9.89
CA LEU A 177 -12.98 1.37 -8.65
C LEU A 177 -14.48 1.69 -8.87
N GLU A 178 -14.80 2.72 -9.64
CA GLU A 178 -16.16 3.08 -10.07
C GLU A 178 -16.87 1.93 -10.81
N LYS A 179 -16.11 1.15 -11.61
CA LYS A 179 -16.62 -0.08 -12.24
C LYS A 179 -16.77 -1.21 -11.23
N PHE A 180 -15.76 -1.37 -10.38
CA PHE A 180 -15.70 -2.43 -9.37
C PHE A 180 -16.88 -2.37 -8.39
N GLU A 181 -17.32 -1.16 -8.04
CA GLU A 181 -18.47 -0.90 -7.17
C GLU A 181 -19.77 -1.56 -7.67
N ASN A 182 -19.87 -1.88 -8.96
CA ASN A 182 -21.05 -2.54 -9.54
C ASN A 182 -20.99 -4.07 -9.45
N TYR A 183 -19.82 -4.67 -9.13
CA TYR A 183 -19.75 -6.12 -8.93
C TYR A 183 -20.49 -6.60 -7.67
N ILE A 184 -20.86 -5.70 -6.74
CA ILE A 184 -21.76 -6.07 -5.63
C ILE A 184 -23.21 -6.29 -6.09
N ASP A 185 -23.60 -5.74 -7.24
CA ASP A 185 -24.93 -5.88 -7.83
C ASP A 185 -25.00 -7.05 -8.85
N LEU A 186 -23.99 -7.93 -8.86
CA LEU A 186 -23.95 -9.16 -9.68
C LEU A 186 -25.14 -10.10 -9.36
N PRO A 187 -25.79 -10.73 -10.36
CA PRO A 187 -26.92 -11.64 -10.14
C PRO A 187 -26.61 -12.81 -9.19
N GLU A 188 -25.40 -13.35 -9.24
CA GLU A 188 -24.92 -14.43 -8.38
C GLU A 188 -24.86 -14.02 -6.90
N LEU A 189 -24.72 -12.72 -6.63
CA LEU A 189 -24.78 -12.14 -5.29
C LEU A 189 -26.19 -11.73 -4.89
N VAL A 190 -26.96 -11.15 -5.82
CA VAL A 190 -28.27 -10.54 -5.54
C VAL A 190 -29.39 -11.58 -5.49
N GLU A 191 -29.43 -12.51 -6.45
CA GLU A 191 -30.58 -13.41 -6.68
C GLU A 191 -30.40 -14.79 -6.04
N GLU A 192 -29.21 -15.40 -6.14
CA GLU A 192 -28.98 -16.73 -5.55
C GLU A 192 -28.88 -16.71 -4.01
N ASP A 193 -28.39 -15.60 -3.45
CA ASP A 193 -27.98 -15.40 -2.05
C ASP A 193 -27.40 -16.64 -1.34
N LYS A 194 -26.32 -17.20 -1.94
CA LYS A 194 -25.54 -18.33 -1.42
C LYS A 194 -24.15 -17.87 -0.95
N PRO A 195 -24.01 -17.33 0.28
CA PRO A 195 -22.73 -16.81 0.78
C PRO A 195 -21.59 -17.85 0.78
N ALA A 196 -21.91 -19.15 0.85
CA ALA A 196 -20.93 -20.23 0.76
C ALA A 196 -20.16 -20.27 -0.58
N LYS A 197 -20.81 -19.98 -1.73
CA LYS A 197 -20.13 -19.90 -3.05
C LYS A 197 -18.99 -18.86 -3.05
N ILE A 198 -19.17 -17.80 -2.27
CA ILE A 198 -18.24 -16.67 -2.18
C ILE A 198 -17.05 -17.03 -1.29
N LEU A 199 -17.11 -18.08 -0.48
CA LEU A 199 -16.00 -18.57 0.34
C LEU A 199 -15.10 -19.58 -0.39
N GLU A 200 -15.45 -19.99 -1.60
CA GLU A 200 -14.68 -20.96 -2.39
C GLU A 200 -13.31 -20.42 -2.86
N SER A 201 -12.46 -21.36 -3.29
CA SER A 201 -11.10 -21.07 -3.75
C SER A 201 -11.09 -20.72 -5.24
N PHE A 202 -10.69 -19.49 -5.54
CA PHE A 202 -10.46 -19.02 -6.91
C PHE A 202 -9.44 -19.90 -7.69
N GLN A 203 -8.52 -20.60 -7.01
CA GLN A 203 -7.62 -21.55 -7.67
C GLN A 203 -8.37 -22.74 -8.27
N VAL A 204 -9.40 -23.24 -7.58
CA VAL A 204 -10.22 -24.37 -8.05
C VAL A 204 -11.14 -23.90 -9.17
N ASP A 205 -11.77 -22.73 -9.00
CA ASP A 205 -12.61 -22.09 -10.01
C ASP A 205 -11.88 -21.87 -11.35
N ALA A 206 -10.71 -21.22 -11.31
CA ALA A 206 -9.89 -20.95 -12.50
C ALA A 206 -9.37 -22.24 -13.16
N PHE A 207 -9.10 -23.29 -12.39
CA PHE A 207 -8.67 -24.61 -12.91
C PHE A 207 -9.82 -25.37 -13.57
N LEU A 208 -11.03 -25.32 -13.01
CA LEU A 208 -12.23 -25.91 -13.61
C LEU A 208 -12.78 -25.10 -14.79
N ALA A 209 -12.21 -23.90 -15.04
CA ALA A 209 -12.71 -22.91 -15.98
C ALA A 209 -14.19 -22.53 -15.74
N SER A 210 -14.60 -22.52 -14.46
CA SER A 210 -15.94 -22.15 -14.02
C SER A 210 -16.20 -20.65 -14.21
N ASP A 211 -17.46 -20.32 -14.48
CA ASP A 211 -17.96 -18.95 -14.61
C ASP A 211 -18.43 -18.42 -13.23
N ASN A 212 -17.47 -18.13 -12.34
CA ASN A 212 -17.74 -17.47 -11.05
C ASN A 212 -17.17 -16.04 -11.07
N ASP A 213 -17.97 -15.13 -11.61
CA ASP A 213 -17.64 -13.70 -11.69
C ASP A 213 -17.36 -13.07 -10.33
N PRO A 214 -18.09 -13.36 -9.23
CA PRO A 214 -17.74 -12.89 -7.89
C PRO A 214 -16.34 -13.31 -7.42
N LEU A 215 -15.94 -14.59 -7.56
CA LEU A 215 -14.57 -15.02 -7.19
C LEU A 215 -13.51 -14.34 -8.05
N THR A 216 -13.79 -14.11 -9.34
CA THR A 216 -12.90 -13.40 -10.25
C THR A 216 -12.72 -11.95 -9.84
N ALA A 217 -13.82 -11.25 -9.55
CA ALA A 217 -13.81 -9.87 -9.06
C ALA A 217 -13.00 -9.75 -7.76
N LEU A 218 -13.24 -10.64 -6.79
CA LEU A 218 -12.47 -10.69 -5.55
C LEU A 218 -10.96 -10.87 -5.79
N ALA A 219 -10.57 -11.75 -6.71
CA ALA A 219 -9.18 -11.99 -7.02
C ALA A 219 -8.50 -10.78 -7.71
N ILE A 220 -9.22 -10.04 -8.56
CA ILE A 220 -8.75 -8.79 -9.18
C ILE A 220 -8.55 -7.70 -8.12
N ILE A 221 -9.55 -7.42 -7.28
CA ILE A 221 -9.42 -6.35 -6.26
C ILE A 221 -8.40 -6.71 -5.18
N HIS A 222 -8.25 -7.99 -4.81
CA HIS A 222 -7.15 -8.44 -3.94
C HIS A 222 -5.79 -8.15 -4.53
N SER A 223 -5.58 -8.43 -5.82
CA SER A 223 -4.32 -8.12 -6.50
C SER A 223 -4.05 -6.61 -6.60
N PHE A 224 -5.07 -5.80 -6.93
CA PHE A 224 -4.98 -4.34 -6.88
C PHE A 224 -4.57 -3.83 -5.49
N ILE A 225 -5.28 -4.25 -4.44
CA ILE A 225 -5.00 -3.78 -3.07
C ILE A 225 -3.62 -4.27 -2.61
N GLN A 226 -3.19 -5.49 -2.97
CA GLN A 226 -1.86 -6.02 -2.65
C GLN A 226 -0.73 -5.18 -3.27
N HIS A 227 -0.94 -4.64 -4.46
CA HIS A 227 0.01 -3.76 -5.15
C HIS A 227 -0.20 -2.26 -4.90
N SER A 228 -1.17 -1.88 -4.06
CA SER A 228 -1.45 -0.49 -3.70
C SER A 228 -0.51 0.03 -2.61
N SER A 229 -0.12 1.30 -2.73
CA SER A 229 0.48 2.07 -1.64
C SER A 229 -0.58 2.49 -0.61
N ASN A 230 -0.17 3.00 0.55
CA ASN A 230 -1.09 3.47 1.59
C ASN A 230 -2.08 4.53 1.08
N ALA A 231 -1.71 5.38 0.11
CA ALA A 231 -2.61 6.34 -0.52
C ALA A 231 -3.69 5.65 -1.39
N GLY A 232 -3.36 4.52 -2.03
CA GLY A 232 -4.35 3.68 -2.71
C GLY A 232 -5.31 2.98 -1.74
N LEU A 233 -4.90 2.73 -0.50
CA LEU A 233 -5.80 2.22 0.55
C LEU A 233 -6.84 3.27 0.98
N THR A 234 -6.59 4.56 0.81
CA THR A 234 -7.60 5.62 1.02
C THR A 234 -8.72 5.53 -0.04
N LEU A 235 -8.37 5.22 -1.30
CA LEU A 235 -9.36 5.02 -2.37
C LEU A 235 -10.21 3.75 -2.13
N LEU A 236 -9.60 2.71 -1.56
CA LEU A 236 -10.32 1.50 -1.12
C LEU A 236 -11.40 1.83 -0.07
N PHE A 237 -11.16 2.78 0.84
CA PHE A 237 -12.18 3.17 1.83
C PHE A 237 -13.43 3.74 1.15
N THR A 238 -13.26 4.65 0.18
CA THR A 238 -14.38 5.24 -0.58
C THR A 238 -15.16 4.17 -1.34
N LEU A 239 -14.46 3.21 -1.97
CA LEU A 239 -15.10 2.04 -2.60
C LEU A 239 -15.92 1.24 -1.57
N VAL A 240 -15.36 0.97 -0.40
CA VAL A 240 -16.02 0.19 0.67
C VAL A 240 -17.26 0.91 1.21
N GLU A 241 -17.25 2.23 1.40
CA GLU A 241 -18.44 2.97 1.83
C GLU A 241 -19.56 2.92 0.78
N ASN A 242 -19.25 3.15 -0.50
CA ASN A 242 -20.23 3.08 -1.58
C ASN A 242 -20.82 1.67 -1.71
N MET A 243 -19.96 0.64 -1.67
CA MET A 243 -20.39 -0.77 -1.71
C MET A 243 -21.21 -1.14 -0.47
N GLN A 244 -20.86 -0.65 0.73
CA GLN A 244 -21.63 -0.89 1.94
C GLN A 244 -23.07 -0.41 1.80
N ALA A 245 -23.29 0.77 1.20
CA ALA A 245 -24.62 1.34 0.99
C ALA A 245 -25.52 0.47 0.07
N LYS A 246 -24.94 -0.42 -0.73
CA LYS A 246 -25.65 -1.34 -1.63
C LYS A 246 -25.99 -2.70 -1.01
N VAL A 247 -25.37 -3.07 0.12
CA VAL A 247 -25.58 -4.38 0.79
C VAL A 247 -27.02 -4.54 1.26
N LYS A 248 -27.73 -5.51 0.69
CA LYS A 248 -29.11 -5.89 1.04
C LYS A 248 -29.21 -7.30 1.61
N ASN A 249 -28.29 -8.20 1.27
CA ASN A 249 -28.34 -9.62 1.62
C ASN A 249 -27.00 -10.15 2.18
N GLU A 250 -26.96 -11.44 2.52
CA GLU A 250 -25.77 -12.04 3.17
C GLU A 250 -24.61 -12.29 2.20
N SER A 251 -24.91 -12.58 0.94
CA SER A 251 -23.92 -12.76 -0.12
C SER A 251 -23.15 -11.47 -0.43
N GLN A 252 -23.87 -10.36 -0.56
CA GLN A 252 -23.25 -9.03 -0.71
C GLN A 252 -22.41 -8.65 0.53
N LEU A 253 -22.88 -8.99 1.74
CA LEU A 253 -22.10 -8.83 2.97
C LEU A 253 -20.81 -9.67 2.94
N MET A 254 -20.87 -10.93 2.51
CA MET A 254 -19.70 -11.80 2.41
C MET A 254 -18.71 -11.36 1.33
N PHE A 255 -19.20 -10.88 0.19
CA PHE A 255 -18.38 -10.29 -0.86
C PHE A 255 -17.61 -9.08 -0.33
N LEU A 256 -18.30 -8.13 0.32
CA LEU A 256 -17.68 -6.96 0.94
C LEU A 256 -16.68 -7.34 2.05
N LEU A 257 -17.02 -8.32 2.89
CA LEU A 257 -16.13 -8.81 3.94
C LEU A 257 -14.87 -9.49 3.41
N ARG A 258 -14.96 -10.27 2.32
CA ARG A 258 -13.76 -10.82 1.66
C ARG A 258 -12.83 -9.72 1.13
N ILE A 259 -13.33 -8.52 0.80
CA ILE A 259 -12.49 -7.37 0.42
C ILE A 259 -11.83 -6.73 1.65
N ILE A 260 -12.61 -6.42 2.70
CA ILE A 260 -12.15 -5.66 3.86
C ILE A 260 -11.17 -6.46 4.74
N VAL A 261 -11.56 -7.69 5.12
CA VAL A 261 -10.91 -8.42 6.23
C VAL A 261 -9.41 -8.64 6.05
N PRO A 262 -8.88 -9.03 4.86
CA PRO A 262 -7.44 -9.19 4.66
C PRO A 262 -6.62 -7.91 4.90
N GLN A 263 -7.25 -6.73 4.75
CA GLN A 263 -6.56 -5.43 4.75
C GLN A 263 -6.51 -4.76 6.14
N LEU A 264 -7.28 -5.26 7.11
CA LEU A 264 -7.30 -4.74 8.50
C LEU A 264 -5.91 -4.78 9.17
N SER A 265 -5.04 -5.69 8.71
CA SER A 265 -3.64 -5.81 9.13
C SER A 265 -2.71 -4.73 8.54
N ARG A 266 -3.06 -4.16 7.37
CA ARG A 266 -2.23 -3.23 6.58
C ARG A 266 -2.60 -1.75 6.78
N VAL A 267 -3.85 -1.46 7.11
CA VAL A 267 -4.32 -0.09 7.41
C VAL A 267 -3.94 0.36 8.82
N ASP A 268 -3.97 1.66 9.10
CA ASP A 268 -3.77 2.21 10.45
C ASP A 268 -4.99 1.95 11.37
N GLU A 269 -4.89 2.42 12.62
CA GLU A 269 -5.92 2.24 13.65
C GLU A 269 -7.22 3.01 13.38
N VAL A 270 -7.15 4.20 12.76
CA VAL A 270 -8.34 5.02 12.45
C VAL A 270 -9.13 4.32 11.35
N LEU A 271 -8.47 4.00 10.24
CA LEU A 271 -9.10 3.33 9.10
C LEU A 271 -9.56 1.90 9.45
N THR A 272 -8.92 1.22 10.42
CA THR A 272 -9.43 -0.05 10.98
C THR A 272 -10.82 0.13 11.62
N MET A 273 -11.03 1.21 12.37
CA MET A 273 -12.31 1.48 13.05
C MET A 273 -13.38 1.99 12.08
N GLU A 274 -13.00 2.78 11.07
CA GLU A 274 -13.92 3.23 10.01
C GLU A 274 -14.42 2.06 9.15
N LEU A 275 -13.52 1.15 8.76
CA LEU A 275 -13.88 -0.13 8.12
C LEU A 275 -14.72 -1.01 9.05
N GLY A 276 -14.41 -1.07 10.35
CA GLY A 276 -15.22 -1.77 11.36
C GLY A 276 -16.65 -1.21 11.47
N ALA A 277 -16.81 0.12 11.42
CA ALA A 277 -18.12 0.76 11.37
C ALA A 277 -18.88 0.41 10.07
N CYS A 278 -18.20 0.35 8.93
CA CYS A 278 -18.79 -0.11 7.66
C CYS A 278 -19.26 -1.56 7.74
N ILE A 279 -18.50 -2.46 8.38
CA ILE A 279 -18.90 -3.84 8.65
C ILE A 279 -20.19 -3.88 9.48
N CYS A 280 -20.27 -3.13 10.58
CA CYS A 280 -21.49 -3.06 11.39
C CYS A 280 -22.70 -2.55 10.60
N LYS A 281 -22.55 -1.48 9.79
CA LYS A 281 -23.61 -0.96 8.91
C LYS A 281 -24.05 -2.01 7.86
N ALA A 282 -23.11 -2.77 7.30
CA ALA A 282 -23.40 -3.85 6.34
C ALA A 282 -24.20 -5.00 6.99
N ILE A 283 -23.82 -5.44 8.20
CA ILE A 283 -24.54 -6.46 8.98
C ILE A 283 -25.97 -5.99 9.31
N VAL A 284 -26.15 -4.74 9.76
CA VAL A 284 -27.48 -4.13 9.98
C VAL A 284 -28.31 -4.05 8.70
N SER A 285 -27.68 -3.97 7.54
CA SER A 285 -28.40 -3.89 6.26
C SER A 285 -28.79 -5.28 5.74
N ALA A 286 -27.90 -6.28 5.83
CA ALA A 286 -28.21 -7.68 5.50
C ALA A 286 -29.28 -8.28 6.43
N THR A 287 -29.26 -7.96 7.73
CA THR A 287 -30.29 -8.44 8.69
C THR A 287 -31.69 -7.83 8.52
N LYS A 288 -31.88 -6.88 7.59
CA LYS A 288 -33.22 -6.35 7.26
C LYS A 288 -33.98 -7.19 6.22
N SER A 289 -33.28 -8.03 5.44
CA SER A 289 -33.90 -8.88 4.41
C SER A 289 -34.14 -10.32 4.86
N LYS A 290 -33.37 -10.80 5.86
CA LYS A 290 -33.49 -12.15 6.45
C LYS A 290 -33.54 -12.08 7.97
N GLU A 291 -34.43 -12.86 8.58
CA GLU A 291 -34.61 -12.96 10.05
C GLU A 291 -33.39 -13.58 10.76
N GLN A 292 -32.57 -14.35 10.05
CA GLN A 292 -31.36 -14.98 10.55
C GLN A 292 -30.31 -15.04 9.43
N LEU A 293 -29.04 -14.85 9.78
CA LEU A 293 -27.91 -15.04 8.86
C LEU A 293 -27.32 -16.46 9.03
N VAL A 294 -26.70 -16.99 7.98
CA VAL A 294 -26.06 -18.31 7.97
C VAL A 294 -24.76 -18.31 8.77
N PHE A 295 -23.95 -17.25 8.69
CA PHE A 295 -22.63 -17.16 9.33
C PHE A 295 -22.55 -16.14 10.48
N GLU A 296 -23.64 -15.97 11.24
CA GLU A 296 -23.71 -15.01 12.38
C GLU A 296 -22.49 -15.08 13.32
N ASP A 297 -22.09 -16.28 13.72
CA ASP A 297 -20.99 -16.47 14.68
C ASP A 297 -19.64 -16.07 14.08
N THR A 298 -19.46 -16.23 12.76
CA THR A 298 -18.29 -15.74 12.03
C THR A 298 -18.24 -14.21 12.03
N TYR A 299 -19.38 -13.54 11.86
CA TYR A 299 -19.46 -12.07 11.90
C TYR A 299 -19.23 -11.52 13.32
N CYS A 300 -19.80 -12.16 14.35
CA CYS A 300 -19.53 -11.82 15.74
C CYS A 300 -18.06 -12.01 16.10
N ASN A 301 -17.45 -13.15 15.74
CA ASN A 301 -16.04 -13.43 15.98
C ASN A 301 -15.11 -12.45 15.26
N LEU A 302 -15.45 -12.03 14.03
CA LEU A 302 -14.71 -10.99 13.31
C LEU A 302 -14.76 -9.64 14.05
N LEU A 303 -15.94 -9.21 14.52
CA LEU A 303 -16.07 -7.96 15.26
C LEU A 303 -15.32 -8.02 16.61
N TYR A 304 -15.37 -9.13 17.33
CA TYR A 304 -14.51 -9.33 18.50
C TYR A 304 -13.01 -9.29 18.13
N GLY A 305 -12.62 -9.88 17.00
CA GLY A 305 -11.29 -9.73 16.42
C GLY A 305 -10.89 -8.26 16.28
N ILE A 306 -11.74 -7.43 15.66
CA ILE A 306 -11.50 -5.97 15.51
C ILE A 306 -11.38 -5.28 16.88
N LYS A 307 -12.24 -5.60 17.87
CA LYS A 307 -12.17 -5.06 19.25
C LYS A 307 -10.81 -5.31 19.91
N TYR A 308 -10.21 -6.49 19.71
CA TYR A 308 -8.96 -6.89 20.37
C TYR A 308 -7.71 -6.63 19.52
N PHE A 309 -7.83 -6.49 18.21
CA PHE A 309 -6.67 -6.30 17.31
C PHE A 309 -6.09 -4.88 17.37
N LYS A 310 -6.93 -3.84 17.58
CA LYS A 310 -6.49 -2.45 17.78
C LYS A 310 -7.35 -1.71 18.84
N THR A 311 -6.84 -0.57 19.30
CA THR A 311 -7.26 0.20 20.48
C THR A 311 -7.97 1.53 20.15
N GLY A 312 -8.55 1.66 18.95
CA GLY A 312 -9.25 2.87 18.51
C GLY A 312 -10.56 3.17 19.26
N ASN A 313 -11.19 4.32 18.97
CA ASN A 313 -12.44 4.73 19.64
C ASN A 313 -13.60 3.76 19.33
N ARG A 314 -14.01 2.99 20.34
CA ARG A 314 -15.04 1.94 20.23
C ARG A 314 -16.48 2.45 20.28
N GLU A 315 -16.71 3.68 20.73
CA GLU A 315 -18.05 4.24 20.99
C GLU A 315 -18.95 4.19 19.73
N ASN A 316 -18.39 4.46 18.55
CA ASN A 316 -19.12 4.39 17.28
C ASN A 316 -19.58 2.96 16.95
N LEU A 317 -18.72 1.96 17.19
CA LEU A 317 -19.03 0.55 16.92
C LEU A 317 -20.03 0.00 17.94
N GLU A 318 -19.89 0.37 19.22
CA GLU A 318 -20.86 0.03 20.28
C GLU A 318 -22.26 0.56 19.93
N ASN A 319 -22.36 1.84 19.52
CA ASN A 319 -23.63 2.45 19.07
C ASN A 319 -24.24 1.77 17.82
N LEU A 320 -23.42 1.27 16.89
CA LEU A 320 -23.91 0.51 15.73
C LEU A 320 -24.37 -0.91 16.11
N ILE A 321 -23.72 -1.56 17.06
CA ILE A 321 -24.10 -2.90 17.57
C ILE A 321 -25.45 -2.86 18.30
N LEU A 322 -25.81 -1.74 18.94
CA LEU A 322 -27.16 -1.55 19.49
C LEU A 322 -28.27 -1.65 18.43
N GLN A 323 -27.97 -1.45 17.14
CA GLN A 323 -28.92 -1.58 16.03
C GLN A 323 -29.07 -3.02 15.50
N PHE A 324 -28.25 -3.97 15.97
CA PHE A 324 -28.32 -5.37 15.54
C PHE A 324 -29.63 -6.05 16.04
N PRO A 325 -30.10 -7.12 15.39
CA PRO A 325 -31.21 -7.93 15.90
C PRO A 325 -30.91 -8.52 17.30
N PRO A 326 -31.94 -8.81 18.13
CA PRO A 326 -31.75 -9.29 19.50
C PRO A 326 -30.80 -10.50 19.64
N LYS A 327 -30.91 -11.50 18.75
CA LYS A 327 -30.03 -12.69 18.72
C LYS A 327 -28.55 -12.30 18.58
N LEU A 328 -28.23 -11.42 17.62
CA LEU A 328 -26.86 -10.95 17.40
C LEU A 328 -26.38 -10.05 18.55
N ARG A 329 -27.25 -9.21 19.13
CA ARG A 329 -26.88 -8.40 20.32
C ARG A 329 -26.55 -9.26 21.53
N GLU A 330 -27.22 -10.41 21.71
CA GLU A 330 -26.85 -11.34 22.76
C GLU A 330 -25.45 -11.97 22.52
N LYS A 331 -25.15 -12.40 21.29
CA LYS A 331 -23.80 -12.86 20.92
C LYS A 331 -22.74 -11.78 21.12
N MET A 332 -23.10 -10.52 20.86
CA MET A 332 -22.24 -9.33 21.01
C MET A 332 -22.25 -8.71 22.42
N LYS A 333 -22.84 -9.34 23.44
CA LYS A 333 -23.01 -8.72 24.77
C LYS A 333 -21.70 -8.27 25.45
N TYR A 334 -20.61 -9.01 25.22
CA TYR A 334 -19.26 -8.70 25.73
C TYR A 334 -18.46 -7.73 24.85
N PHE A 335 -19.06 -7.15 23.79
CA PHE A 335 -18.36 -6.19 22.94
C PHE A 335 -18.14 -4.87 23.65
N HIS A 336 -19.11 -4.42 24.46
CA HIS A 336 -18.93 -3.27 25.34
C HIS A 336 -17.71 -3.49 26.27
N THR A 337 -16.98 -2.42 26.54
CA THR A 337 -15.98 -2.41 27.63
C THR A 337 -16.73 -2.54 28.96
N SER A 338 -16.32 -3.43 29.88
CA SER A 338 -17.06 -3.53 31.15
C SER A 338 -16.91 -2.23 31.94
N LYS A 339 -17.96 -1.85 32.69
CA LYS A 339 -17.86 -0.79 33.70
C LYS A 339 -16.76 -1.08 34.72
N GLU A 340 -16.40 -2.35 34.91
CA GLU A 340 -15.27 -2.78 35.74
C GLU A 340 -13.93 -2.34 35.14
N GLU A 341 -13.67 -2.60 33.86
CA GLU A 341 -12.42 -2.20 33.18
C GLU A 341 -12.24 -0.67 33.16
N GLN A 342 -13.33 0.09 32.91
CA GLN A 342 -13.29 1.56 33.01
C GLN A 342 -12.99 2.02 34.45
N ASN A 343 -13.59 1.37 35.46
CA ASN A 343 -13.37 1.69 36.87
C ASN A 343 -11.95 1.30 37.33
N GLU A 344 -11.37 0.23 36.82
CA GLU A 344 -9.97 -0.14 37.06
C GLU A 344 -8.98 0.81 36.39
N GLN A 345 -9.26 1.28 35.16
CA GLN A 345 -8.47 2.35 34.53
C GLN A 345 -8.61 3.70 35.27
N LEU A 346 -9.77 3.98 35.87
CA LEU A 346 -9.97 5.18 36.68
C LEU A 346 -9.22 5.07 38.02
N LYS A 347 -9.28 3.91 38.69
CA LYS A 347 -8.52 3.60 39.90
C LYS A 347 -7.01 3.63 39.67
N SER A 348 -6.50 3.06 38.57
CA SER A 348 -5.07 3.08 38.29
C SER A 348 -4.56 4.49 37.96
N LYS A 349 -5.34 5.31 37.24
CA LYS A 349 -5.05 6.75 37.05
C LYS A 349 -5.08 7.51 38.38
N GLN A 350 -6.05 7.27 39.27
CA GLN A 350 -6.07 7.87 40.61
C GLN A 350 -4.86 7.43 41.44
N HIS A 351 -4.50 6.15 41.42
CA HIS A 351 -3.37 5.62 42.19
C HIS A 351 -2.03 6.16 41.67
N ALA A 352 -1.87 6.32 40.36
CA ALA A 352 -0.70 6.97 39.76
C ALA A 352 -0.61 8.46 40.15
N LEU A 353 -1.73 9.18 40.13
CA LEU A 353 -1.79 10.59 40.55
C LEU A 353 -1.45 10.76 42.04
N LEU A 354 -1.95 9.86 42.90
CA LEU A 354 -1.65 9.85 44.33
C LEU A 354 -0.17 9.55 44.59
N GLN A 355 0.41 8.60 43.85
CA GLN A 355 1.83 8.26 43.93
C GLN A 355 2.71 9.42 43.42
N GLN A 356 2.26 10.16 42.40
CA GLN A 356 2.91 11.38 41.93
C GLN A 356 2.88 12.49 43.00
N GLN A 357 1.74 12.72 43.66
CA GLN A 357 1.65 13.68 44.79
C GLN A 357 2.55 13.28 45.97
N LEU A 358 2.59 12.00 46.33
CA LEU A 358 3.48 11.49 47.38
C LEU A 358 4.97 11.74 47.04
N SER A 359 5.37 11.50 45.78
CA SER A 359 6.75 11.76 45.34
C SER A 359 7.13 13.26 45.36
N GLN A 360 6.20 14.16 44.98
CA GLN A 360 6.42 15.61 45.14
C GLN A 360 6.52 16.02 46.61
N GLN A 361 5.69 15.45 47.49
CA GLN A 361 5.69 15.78 48.92
C GLN A 361 7.00 15.30 49.61
N GLN A 362 7.52 14.13 49.24
CA GLN A 362 8.84 13.66 49.68
C GLN A 362 9.98 14.57 49.17
N MET A 363 9.93 14.99 47.90
CA MET A 363 10.91 15.93 47.33
C MET A 363 10.92 17.27 48.10
N LEU A 364 9.74 17.79 48.45
CA LEU A 364 9.61 19.03 49.24
C LEU A 364 10.17 18.87 50.66
N GLN A 365 9.94 17.73 51.33
CA GLN A 365 10.53 17.44 52.64
C GLN A 365 12.06 17.34 52.58
N GLN A 366 12.63 16.65 51.58
CA GLN A 366 14.08 16.61 51.37
C GLN A 366 14.66 18.01 51.14
N ARG A 367 13.96 18.87 50.40
CA ARG A 367 14.39 20.26 50.16
C ARG A 367 14.40 21.10 51.44
N GLN A 368 13.42 20.92 52.33
CA GLN A 368 13.43 21.55 53.66
C GLN A 368 14.59 21.03 54.54
N GLN A 369 14.85 19.71 54.55
CA GLN A 369 15.96 19.15 55.32
C GLN A 369 17.32 19.64 54.82
N GLN A 370 17.50 19.79 53.50
CA GLN A 370 18.73 20.38 52.93
C GLN A 370 18.90 21.86 53.31
N GLN A 371 17.82 22.65 53.35
CA GLN A 371 17.89 24.04 53.83
C GLN A 371 18.26 24.14 55.31
N LEU A 372 17.83 23.19 56.14
CA LEU A 372 18.22 23.10 57.57
C LEU A 372 19.67 22.66 57.80
N GLN A 373 20.39 22.18 56.79
CA GLN A 373 21.81 21.77 56.88
C GLN A 373 22.79 22.83 56.33
N HIS A 374 22.33 24.02 55.95
CA HIS A 374 23.18 25.10 55.40
C HIS A 374 23.10 26.41 56.21
N HIS A 375 23.37 26.33 57.51
CA HIS A 375 23.90 27.44 58.30
C HIS A 375 25.40 27.23 58.58
N PRO A 376 26.31 27.98 57.94
CA PRO A 376 27.74 27.94 58.24
C PRO A 376 28.08 28.83 59.44
N SER A 377 28.44 28.23 60.58
CA SER A 377 28.88 28.95 61.77
C SER A 377 30.35 29.37 61.67
N PHE A 378 30.62 30.65 61.39
CA PHE A 378 31.89 31.30 61.72
C PHE A 378 31.70 32.27 62.89
N LEU A 379 32.72 32.36 63.75
CA LEU A 379 32.67 33.07 65.04
C LEU A 379 32.83 34.58 64.87
N SER A 380 32.11 35.39 65.66
CA SER A 380 32.72 36.09 66.81
C SER A 380 31.76 37.02 67.58
N THR A 381 31.89 37.01 68.92
CA THR A 381 31.62 38.11 69.89
C THR A 381 30.20 38.61 70.23
N GLN A 382 30.01 38.79 71.55
CA GLN A 382 29.01 39.61 72.30
C GLN A 382 27.62 39.03 72.65
N VAL A 383 27.02 39.62 73.69
CA VAL A 383 26.12 39.07 74.75
C VAL A 383 25.30 40.26 75.32
N PRO A 384 24.07 40.17 75.93
CA PRO A 384 23.17 39.04 76.28
C PRO A 384 21.82 39.12 75.47
N SER A 385 20.55 38.81 75.83
CA SER A 385 19.83 38.50 77.10
C SER A 385 18.55 37.65 76.96
N VAL A 386 18.54 36.47 77.60
CA VAL A 386 17.64 36.00 78.70
C VAL A 386 16.53 36.98 79.17
N PRO A 387 15.27 36.56 79.52
CA PRO A 387 14.44 35.40 79.10
C PRO A 387 12.88 35.64 79.02
N SER A 388 12.11 34.57 78.76
CA SER A 388 10.67 34.35 79.15
C SER A 388 9.59 35.24 78.46
N SER A 389 8.26 34.97 78.47
CA SER A 389 7.40 34.04 79.25
C SER A 389 6.16 33.52 78.47
N GLN A 390 5.81 32.24 78.68
CA GLN A 390 4.49 31.62 79.03
C GLN A 390 3.11 32.05 78.42
N PHE A 391 2.15 31.10 78.44
CA PHE A 391 0.66 31.19 78.33
C PHE A 391 0.08 31.72 76.98
N VAL A 392 -0.84 31.08 76.21
CA VAL A 392 -1.97 30.12 76.43
C VAL A 392 -3.16 30.74 77.20
N PRO A 393 -4.44 30.67 76.76
CA PRO A 393 -5.05 30.35 75.43
C PRO A 393 -6.06 31.42 74.91
N ASN A 394 -6.61 31.26 73.68
CA ASN A 394 -8.07 31.16 73.38
C ASN A 394 -8.48 31.35 71.90
N MET A 395 -9.63 30.75 71.55
CA MET A 395 -10.52 31.02 70.39
C MET A 395 -11.51 32.17 70.75
N PRO A 396 -12.34 32.77 69.84
CA PRO A 396 -12.79 32.27 68.52
C PRO A 396 -12.94 33.34 67.39
N SER A 397 -13.67 32.95 66.32
CA SER A 397 -14.47 33.77 65.38
C SER A 397 -13.83 34.47 64.16
N GLN A 398 -14.62 34.46 63.07
CA GLN A 398 -14.49 35.11 61.75
C GLN A 398 -14.84 36.63 61.80
N PRO A 399 -14.68 37.49 60.74
CA PRO A 399 -14.69 37.22 59.29
C PRO A 399 -13.62 37.99 58.43
N PRO A 400 -13.62 37.91 57.06
CA PRO A 400 -12.67 38.60 56.16
C PRO A 400 -13.23 39.99 55.70
N PRO A 401 -12.69 40.74 54.69
CA PRO A 401 -11.55 40.48 53.78
C PRO A 401 -10.57 41.68 53.56
N ASN A 402 -9.51 41.49 52.77
CA ASN A 402 -9.16 42.33 51.59
C ASN A 402 -7.85 41.90 50.88
N PHE A 403 -7.73 42.25 49.59
CA PHE A 403 -6.47 42.24 48.81
C PHE A 403 -5.65 43.52 49.11
N PRO A 404 -4.31 43.52 48.85
CA PRO A 404 -3.85 44.05 47.57
C PRO A 404 -2.73 43.23 46.86
N GLU A 405 -2.78 43.37 45.54
CA GLU A 405 -1.71 43.32 44.50
C GLU A 405 -0.26 42.92 44.85
N MET A 406 0.23 41.86 44.18
CA MET A 406 1.35 41.83 43.18
C MET A 406 2.68 42.59 43.48
N PRO A 407 3.89 42.12 43.00
CA PRO A 407 4.06 41.54 41.64
C PRO A 407 5.23 40.52 41.38
N GLN A 408 5.29 40.05 40.12
CA GLN A 408 6.47 39.65 39.31
C GLN A 408 6.93 38.17 39.11
N ARG A 409 7.24 37.90 37.82
CA ARG A 409 8.24 36.98 37.21
C ARG A 409 8.06 35.45 37.33
N PHE A 410 7.51 34.88 36.26
CA PHE A 410 7.95 33.57 35.75
C PHE A 410 9.24 33.73 34.90
N PRO A 411 10.22 32.81 34.99
CA PRO A 411 11.37 32.78 34.08
C PRO A 411 11.02 32.07 32.76
N VAL A 412 11.54 32.58 31.64
CA VAL A 412 11.38 31.99 30.30
C VAL A 412 12.50 30.96 30.04
N VAL A 413 12.13 29.80 29.47
CA VAL A 413 13.10 28.76 29.07
C VAL A 413 13.66 29.07 27.68
N PRO A 414 15.00 29.10 27.48
CA PRO A 414 15.61 29.37 26.18
C PRO A 414 15.62 28.13 25.24
N PRO A 415 15.58 28.31 23.91
CA PRO A 415 15.64 27.23 22.93
C PRO A 415 17.09 26.71 22.70
N PRO A 416 17.27 25.49 22.17
CA PRO A 416 18.58 24.90 21.92
C PRO A 416 19.36 25.61 20.80
N GLN A 417 20.66 25.76 20.98
CA GLN A 417 21.57 26.41 20.03
C GLN A 417 22.03 25.45 18.92
N ARG A 418 22.25 25.99 17.71
CA ARG A 418 22.89 25.25 16.60
C ARG A 418 24.41 25.29 16.76
N LEU A 419 25.08 24.17 16.48
CA LEU A 419 26.54 24.12 16.33
C LEU A 419 26.96 24.74 14.97
N PRO A 420 28.09 25.46 14.89
CA PRO A 420 28.55 26.11 13.67
C PRO A 420 29.30 25.16 12.71
N ILE A 421 29.31 25.53 11.43
CA ILE A 421 30.07 24.87 10.36
C ILE A 421 31.43 25.58 10.19
N PRO A 422 32.57 24.88 10.22
CA PRO A 422 33.82 25.38 9.67
C PRO A 422 33.89 25.13 8.16
N MET A 423 34.11 26.17 7.37
CA MET A 423 34.69 26.03 6.03
C MET A 423 36.13 26.50 6.07
N GLU A 424 37.07 25.68 5.59
CA GLU A 424 38.37 26.18 5.13
C GLU A 424 38.95 25.22 4.07
N ILE A 425 39.71 25.78 3.12
CA ILE A 425 40.25 25.07 1.96
C ILE A 425 41.76 25.30 1.90
N PRO A 426 42.54 24.22 1.71
CA PRO A 426 43.78 24.33 0.95
C PRO A 426 43.92 23.22 -0.12
N GLN A 427 44.27 23.62 -1.34
CA GLN A 427 45.03 22.77 -2.29
C GLN A 427 46.53 23.05 -2.12
N PRO A 428 47.42 22.09 -2.44
CA PRO A 428 48.00 22.09 -3.79
C PRO A 428 48.23 20.68 -4.40
N ASP A 429 48.66 20.64 -5.68
CA ASP A 429 48.92 19.45 -6.49
C ASP A 429 50.08 18.54 -6.03
N VAL A 430 49.94 17.21 -6.23
CA VAL A 430 50.95 16.32 -6.86
C VAL A 430 50.23 15.23 -7.68
N LYS A 431 50.86 14.74 -8.76
CA LYS A 431 50.32 13.73 -9.72
C LYS A 431 50.63 12.26 -9.31
N PRO A 432 50.03 11.24 -9.97
CA PRO A 432 49.59 10.02 -9.28
C PRO A 432 50.61 8.88 -9.21
N LYS A 433 50.29 7.89 -8.37
CA LYS A 433 50.79 6.52 -8.47
C LYS A 433 49.62 5.53 -8.43
N ILE A 434 49.73 4.42 -9.16
CA ILE A 434 48.70 3.37 -9.27
C ILE A 434 49.00 2.28 -8.24
N GLU A 435 48.00 1.90 -7.45
CA GLU A 435 47.82 0.58 -6.85
C GLU A 435 46.32 0.43 -6.51
N ALA A 436 45.83 -0.81 -6.41
CA ALA A 436 44.38 -1.08 -6.44
C ALA A 436 43.94 -1.92 -5.24
N GLU A 437 42.87 -1.47 -4.54
CA GLU A 437 42.10 -2.34 -3.66
C GLU A 437 40.63 -1.87 -3.51
N MET A 438 39.81 -2.71 -2.87
CA MET A 438 38.34 -2.67 -2.94
C MET A 438 37.68 -1.86 -1.81
N VAL A 439 36.85 -0.87 -2.14
CA VAL A 439 35.58 -0.56 -1.43
C VAL A 439 34.59 0.08 -2.43
N ALA A 440 33.33 -0.36 -2.45
CA ALA A 440 32.26 0.32 -3.19
C ALA A 440 31.48 1.29 -2.28
N PRO A 441 31.30 2.57 -2.66
CA PRO A 441 30.51 3.52 -1.87
C PRO A 441 29.01 3.26 -2.06
N ALA A 442 28.26 3.21 -0.96
CA ALA A 442 26.81 3.05 -0.99
C ALA A 442 26.11 4.34 -1.45
N VAL A 443 25.56 4.33 -2.67
CA VAL A 443 24.70 5.41 -3.18
C VAL A 443 23.34 5.33 -2.49
N ARG A 444 22.85 6.46 -1.95
CA ARG A 444 21.50 6.57 -1.41
C ARG A 444 20.47 6.38 -2.53
N ALA A 445 19.51 5.49 -2.31
CA ALA A 445 18.34 5.36 -3.18
C ALA A 445 17.26 6.38 -2.76
N ASP A 446 17.14 7.48 -3.49
CA ASP A 446 15.99 8.37 -3.36
C ASP A 446 14.74 7.65 -3.90
N THR A 447 13.84 7.28 -2.98
CA THR A 447 12.72 6.38 -3.26
C THR A 447 11.70 6.97 -4.24
N LEU A 448 11.29 6.15 -5.21
CA LEU A 448 10.16 6.47 -6.08
C LEU A 448 8.85 6.51 -5.27
N PRO A 449 7.96 7.49 -5.48
CA PRO A 449 6.61 7.40 -4.94
C PRO A 449 5.90 6.17 -5.53
N GLY A 450 5.52 5.22 -4.67
CA GLY A 450 4.72 4.05 -5.03
C GLY A 450 5.48 2.74 -5.31
N MET A 451 6.83 2.70 -5.32
CA MET A 451 7.57 1.45 -5.56
C MET A 451 8.40 0.98 -4.36
N ALA A 452 7.74 0.25 -3.46
CA ALA A 452 8.37 -0.49 -2.35
C ALA A 452 8.37 -2.00 -2.64
N PHE A 453 9.24 -2.46 -3.53
CA PHE A 453 9.41 -3.89 -3.82
C PHE A 453 10.25 -4.59 -2.74
N GLN A 454 9.60 -5.18 -1.73
CA GLN A 454 10.23 -6.19 -0.88
C GLN A 454 9.97 -7.60 -1.46
N PRO A 455 11.01 -8.42 -1.71
CA PRO A 455 10.81 -9.81 -2.11
C PRO A 455 10.42 -10.65 -0.90
N THR A 456 9.11 -10.89 -0.72
CA THR A 456 8.60 -11.74 0.36
C THR A 456 8.91 -13.21 0.08
N MET A 457 10.04 -13.69 0.60
CA MET A 457 10.44 -15.10 0.55
C MET A 457 9.47 -15.97 1.36
N ILE A 458 8.50 -16.59 0.68
CA ILE A 458 7.61 -17.58 1.30
C ILE A 458 8.44 -18.83 1.62
N ARG A 459 8.70 -19.06 2.92
CA ARG A 459 9.19 -20.35 3.41
C ARG A 459 8.07 -21.40 3.26
N PRO A 460 8.34 -22.59 2.70
CA PRO A 460 7.46 -23.74 2.93
C PRO A 460 7.44 -24.08 4.43
N PRO A 461 6.34 -24.62 4.97
CA PRO A 461 6.33 -25.17 6.31
C PRO A 461 7.16 -26.46 6.37
N ASP A 462 7.88 -26.65 7.48
CA ASP A 462 8.64 -27.87 7.73
C ASP A 462 7.71 -29.09 7.88
N GLY A 463 8.03 -30.18 7.18
CA GLY A 463 7.27 -31.43 7.18
C GLY A 463 8.17 -32.63 7.44
N HIS A 464 7.74 -33.52 8.33
CA HIS A 464 8.56 -34.61 8.86
C HIS A 464 8.94 -35.72 7.87
N ASP A 465 9.94 -36.49 8.27
CA ASP A 465 10.51 -37.65 7.59
C ASP A 465 9.50 -38.62 6.97
N MET A 466 9.74 -38.96 5.69
CA MET A 466 9.71 -40.37 5.29
C MET A 466 10.84 -40.69 4.32
N GLN A 467 11.67 -41.66 4.69
CA GLN A 467 12.69 -42.22 3.81
C GLN A 467 12.04 -43.19 2.81
N GLN A 468 12.30 -43.02 1.51
CA GLN A 468 12.29 -44.16 0.58
C GLN A 468 13.17 -43.97 -0.65
N GLN A 469 14.31 -44.68 -0.60
CA GLN A 469 15.05 -45.36 -1.67
C GLN A 469 15.15 -44.70 -3.07
N ARG A 470 16.40 -44.41 -3.47
CA ARG A 470 16.79 -44.13 -4.87
C ARG A 470 16.86 -45.42 -5.69
N ALA A 471 16.49 -45.34 -6.96
CA ALA A 471 16.92 -46.27 -8.01
C ALA A 471 17.51 -45.47 -9.20
N PRO A 472 18.51 -46.00 -9.95
CA PRO A 472 19.22 -45.26 -10.99
C PRO A 472 18.54 -45.32 -12.37
N PRO A 473 18.83 -44.38 -13.29
CA PRO A 473 18.26 -44.36 -14.64
C PRO A 473 18.93 -45.38 -15.58
N MET A 474 18.13 -46.22 -16.22
CA MET A 474 18.57 -47.06 -17.34
C MET A 474 18.75 -46.22 -18.62
N ARG A 475 19.87 -46.42 -19.33
CA ARG A 475 20.07 -45.91 -20.70
C ARG A 475 19.49 -46.88 -21.72
N SER A 476 18.82 -46.37 -22.75
CA SER A 476 18.78 -47.03 -24.06
C SER A 476 18.64 -45.99 -25.18
N ASN A 477 19.40 -46.18 -26.27
CA ASN A 477 19.22 -45.46 -27.53
C ASN A 477 18.19 -46.20 -28.40
N PRO A 478 17.57 -45.52 -29.37
CA PRO A 478 17.80 -45.99 -30.75
C PRO A 478 18.01 -44.87 -31.78
N MET A 479 18.78 -45.20 -32.82
CA MET A 479 19.05 -44.45 -34.07
C MET A 479 19.60 -45.47 -35.09
N PRO A 480 19.51 -45.27 -36.42
CA PRO A 480 18.47 -44.56 -37.17
C PRO A 480 17.98 -45.34 -38.42
N SER A 481 16.83 -44.93 -38.99
CA SER A 481 16.47 -45.15 -40.40
C SER A 481 15.42 -44.09 -40.79
N GLY A 482 15.28 -43.62 -42.04
CA GLY A 482 16.07 -43.76 -43.27
C GLY A 482 15.70 -42.61 -44.23
N MET A 483 16.52 -42.30 -45.24
CA MET A 483 16.28 -41.10 -46.08
C MET A 483 15.06 -41.23 -47.02
N PRO A 484 14.28 -40.16 -47.24
CA PRO A 484 13.40 -40.01 -48.39
C PRO A 484 14.09 -39.28 -49.56
N GLN A 485 13.83 -39.68 -50.81
CA GLN A 485 14.18 -38.89 -51.99
C GLN A 485 13.16 -38.95 -53.14
N MET A 486 12.79 -37.76 -53.61
CA MET A 486 12.46 -37.34 -54.99
C MET A 486 11.15 -37.79 -55.68
N MET A 487 10.45 -36.75 -56.17
CA MET A 487 9.60 -36.68 -57.38
C MET A 487 8.22 -37.41 -57.36
N GLN A 488 7.19 -36.99 -58.11
CA GLN A 488 7.11 -35.96 -59.17
C GLN A 488 5.73 -35.24 -59.26
N GLN A 489 5.78 -33.97 -59.67
CA GLN A 489 4.83 -33.11 -60.42
C GLN A 489 3.30 -33.37 -60.54
N MET A 490 2.55 -32.26 -60.35
CA MET A 490 1.41 -31.73 -61.15
C MET A 490 0.11 -32.55 -61.33
N ASN A 491 -1.03 -32.01 -60.84
CA ASN A 491 -1.88 -31.11 -61.66
C ASN A 491 -2.98 -30.39 -60.84
N MET A 492 -3.61 -29.38 -61.46
CA MET A 492 -4.79 -28.61 -61.01
C MET A 492 -5.79 -28.49 -62.20
N PRO A 493 -6.98 -27.89 -62.04
CA PRO A 493 -8.05 -28.12 -61.04
C PRO A 493 -9.32 -28.56 -61.85
N PRO A 494 -10.58 -28.07 -61.74
CA PRO A 494 -11.18 -27.04 -60.86
C PRO A 494 -11.47 -27.52 -59.43
#